data_AF-A0A965M4D6-F1
#
_entry.id   AF-A0A965M4D6-F1
#
_cell.length_a   1.000
_cell.length_b   1.000
_cell.length_c   1.000
_cell.angle_alpha   90.00
_cell.angle_beta   90.00
_cell.angle_gamma   90.00
#
_symmetry.space_group_name_H-M   'P 1'
#
loop_
_entity.id
_entity.type
_entity.pdbx_description
1 polymer ?
#
loop_
_entity_poly.entity_id
_entity_poly.type
_entity_poly.pdbx_seq_one_letter_code
_entity_poly.pdbx_strand_id
1 'polypeptide(L)'
;FEKNREVDQLAMHYDILPTFADLLGIPLRQDPNLAPIEGISLKGLLLGEKPNYPQRFDVIYQGFWPPDQPLRQYENTSIRSQNYRLANGNELYDLRADLSETNNIIAQQPVVAAELKSAYDKWWAANSAELPELRVDKAYPLGAKIGEKFTMNALFYYDSLIYPEASKWFQTKFYLQSGLRDLLTDEASAAPQMKPLMGCWKIDFQDTGEYEFVFRKGPLEAPKSLTEIRKGKAHVALADARVETSIGRPAQDATLRVNVTNPGVQMVECWFDGQRSDGKPSGAYFVDITRVR
;
A
#
# COMPACT_ATOMS: atom_id res chain seq x y z
N PHE A 1 -31.73 2.16 5.03
CA PHE A 1 -30.92 2.11 6.25
C PHE A 1 -31.61 2.92 7.33
N GLU A 2 -31.86 2.33 8.50
CA GLU A 2 -32.27 3.12 9.67
C GLU A 2 -31.11 4.03 10.09
N LYS A 3 -31.41 5.31 10.33
CA LYS A 3 -30.40 6.29 10.71
C LYS A 3 -29.86 5.94 12.11
N ASN A 4 -28.55 6.04 12.31
CA ASN A 4 -27.85 5.82 13.59
C ASN A 4 -28.00 4.40 14.17
N ARG A 5 -28.25 3.37 13.35
CA ARG A 5 -28.22 2.00 13.84
C ARG A 5 -26.79 1.57 14.16
N GLU A 6 -26.61 1.02 15.36
CA GLU A 6 -25.36 0.41 15.81
C GLU A 6 -25.37 -1.10 15.52
N VAL A 7 -24.20 -1.63 15.15
CA VAL A 7 -24.00 -3.05 14.85
C VAL A 7 -22.75 -3.51 15.58
N ASP A 8 -22.95 -4.30 16.62
CA ASP A 8 -21.88 -4.79 17.52
C ASP A 8 -21.18 -6.06 17.03
N GLN A 9 -21.63 -6.63 15.91
CA GLN A 9 -21.04 -7.84 15.33
C GLN A 9 -19.59 -7.58 14.92
N LEU A 10 -18.68 -8.48 15.31
CA LEU A 10 -17.28 -8.45 14.86
C LEU A 10 -17.25 -8.50 13.32
N ALA A 11 -16.65 -7.47 12.74
CA ALA A 11 -16.43 -7.30 11.31
C ALA A 11 -14.94 -7.10 11.06
N MET A 12 -14.43 -7.65 9.97
CA MET A 12 -13.03 -7.58 9.58
C MET A 12 -12.89 -6.85 8.24
N HIS A 13 -11.73 -6.24 7.99
CA HIS A 13 -11.51 -5.44 6.78
C HIS A 13 -11.72 -6.25 5.49
N TYR A 14 -11.44 -7.56 5.52
CA TYR A 14 -11.67 -8.48 4.41
C TYR A 14 -13.13 -8.92 4.22
N ASP A 15 -14.07 -8.48 5.07
CA ASP A 15 -15.51 -8.67 4.86
C ASP A 15 -16.09 -7.65 3.85
N ILE A 16 -15.36 -6.57 3.51
CA ILE A 16 -15.82 -5.52 2.59
C ILE A 16 -16.07 -6.08 1.18
N LEU A 17 -15.10 -6.80 0.61
CA LEU A 17 -15.19 -7.37 -0.73
C LEU A 17 -16.42 -8.30 -0.91
N PRO A 18 -16.62 -9.34 -0.08
CA PRO A 18 -17.81 -10.20 -0.20
C PRO A 18 -19.12 -9.46 0.09
N THR A 19 -19.10 -8.42 0.92
CA THR A 19 -20.29 -7.58 1.15
C THR A 19 -20.71 -6.82 -0.11
N PHE A 20 -19.76 -6.16 -0.79
CA PHE A 20 -20.07 -5.44 -2.03
C PHE A 20 -20.49 -6.37 -3.15
N ALA A 21 -19.83 -7.51 -3.30
CA ALA A 21 -20.24 -8.49 -4.29
C ALA A 21 -21.67 -9.00 -4.07
N ASP A 22 -22.05 -9.32 -2.83
CA ASP A 22 -23.42 -9.74 -2.50
C ASP A 22 -24.44 -8.61 -2.72
N LEU A 23 -24.09 -7.36 -2.41
CA LEU A 23 -24.93 -6.20 -2.72
C LEU A 23 -25.13 -6.00 -4.24
N LEU A 24 -24.12 -6.35 -5.05
CA LEU A 24 -24.13 -6.22 -6.51
C LEU A 24 -24.58 -7.50 -7.24
N GLY A 25 -24.86 -8.60 -6.54
CA GLY A 25 -25.23 -9.89 -7.13
C GLY A 25 -24.07 -10.59 -7.86
N ILE A 26 -22.82 -10.28 -7.51
CA ILE A 26 -21.61 -10.90 -8.10
C ILE A 26 -21.31 -12.22 -7.38
N PRO A 27 -21.26 -13.36 -8.07
CA PRO A 27 -21.07 -14.67 -7.45
C PRO A 27 -19.59 -14.99 -7.20
N LEU A 28 -18.89 -14.20 -6.37
CA LEU A 28 -17.43 -14.30 -6.17
C LEU A 28 -16.93 -15.73 -5.89
N ARG A 29 -17.65 -16.50 -5.05
CA ARG A 29 -17.23 -17.86 -4.67
C ARG A 29 -17.38 -18.91 -5.77
N GLN A 30 -17.97 -18.55 -6.89
CA GLN A 30 -18.12 -19.42 -8.06
C GLN A 30 -17.03 -19.15 -9.11
N ASP A 31 -16.20 -18.11 -8.93
CA ASP A 31 -15.10 -17.82 -9.86
C ASP A 31 -13.92 -18.77 -9.60
N PRO A 32 -13.55 -19.64 -10.56
CA PRO A 32 -12.45 -20.58 -10.40
C PRO A 32 -11.07 -19.90 -10.37
N ASN A 33 -10.99 -18.61 -10.74
CA ASN A 33 -9.73 -17.87 -10.78
C ASN A 33 -9.46 -17.08 -9.48
N LEU A 34 -10.41 -17.07 -8.53
CA LEU A 34 -10.25 -16.38 -7.26
C LEU A 34 -9.70 -17.32 -6.20
N ALA A 35 -8.73 -16.82 -5.43
CA ALA A 35 -8.30 -17.44 -4.20
C ALA A 35 -9.50 -17.56 -3.21
N PRO A 36 -9.47 -18.53 -2.27
CA PRO A 36 -10.51 -18.66 -1.27
C PRO A 36 -10.77 -17.34 -0.52
N ILE A 37 -12.04 -16.92 -0.47
CA ILE A 37 -12.44 -15.69 0.21
C ILE A 37 -12.74 -16.00 1.68
N GLU A 38 -11.88 -15.51 2.56
CA GLU A 38 -12.02 -15.69 4.01
C GLU A 38 -13.15 -14.85 4.63
N GLY A 39 -13.40 -13.67 4.05
CA GLY A 39 -14.45 -12.76 4.50
C GLY A 39 -15.87 -13.27 4.27
N ILE A 40 -16.81 -12.69 4.99
CA ILE A 40 -18.25 -12.95 4.85
C ILE A 40 -19.00 -11.67 4.49
N SER A 41 -20.16 -11.81 3.86
CA SER A 41 -21.01 -10.66 3.55
C SER A 41 -21.69 -10.15 4.84
N LEU A 42 -21.60 -8.84 5.06
CA LEU A 42 -22.28 -8.09 6.10
C LEU A 42 -23.60 -7.47 5.61
N LYS A 43 -24.04 -7.79 4.38
CA LYS A 43 -25.27 -7.27 3.76
C LYS A 43 -26.50 -7.44 4.66
N GLY A 44 -26.67 -8.61 5.26
CA GLY A 44 -27.80 -8.86 6.18
C GLY A 44 -27.80 -7.87 7.35
N LEU A 45 -26.63 -7.67 7.99
CA LEU A 45 -26.48 -6.65 9.02
C LEU A 45 -26.80 -5.26 8.49
N LEU A 46 -26.34 -4.88 7.29
CA LEU A 46 -26.64 -3.57 6.71
C LEU A 46 -28.14 -3.39 6.44
N LEU A 47 -28.87 -4.45 6.09
CA LEU A 47 -30.28 -4.42 5.70
C LEU A 47 -31.29 -4.54 6.85
N GLY A 48 -30.84 -4.70 8.11
CA GLY A 48 -31.78 -4.86 9.24
C GLY A 48 -31.89 -6.28 9.76
N GLU A 49 -31.25 -7.23 9.08
CA GLU A 49 -31.37 -8.63 9.42
C GLU A 49 -30.52 -8.99 10.64
N LYS A 50 -30.80 -10.17 11.20
CA LYS A 50 -30.07 -10.78 12.32
C LYS A 50 -29.44 -12.10 11.87
N PRO A 51 -28.49 -12.07 10.93
CA PRO A 51 -27.82 -13.28 10.47
C PRO A 51 -27.11 -13.97 11.64
N ASN A 52 -27.17 -15.29 11.66
CA ASN A 52 -26.41 -16.09 12.61
C ASN A 52 -25.03 -16.37 12.03
N TYR A 53 -24.04 -15.54 12.40
CA TYR A 53 -22.66 -15.77 11.99
C TYR A 53 -22.00 -16.81 12.89
N PRO A 54 -21.17 -17.71 12.32
CA PRO A 54 -20.36 -18.59 13.15
C PRO A 54 -19.40 -17.76 14.00
N GLN A 55 -18.89 -18.37 15.07
CA GLN A 55 -17.75 -17.79 15.78
C GLN A 55 -16.59 -17.63 14.81
N ARG A 56 -15.96 -16.46 14.85
CA ARG A 56 -14.80 -16.11 14.01
C ARG A 56 -13.74 -15.46 14.87
N PHE A 57 -12.51 -15.58 14.40
CA PHE A 57 -11.34 -15.00 15.02
C PHE A 57 -10.64 -14.12 13.98
N ASP A 58 -10.42 -12.86 14.33
CA ASP A 58 -9.56 -11.97 13.57
C ASP A 58 -8.12 -12.18 14.03
N VAL A 59 -7.22 -12.50 13.10
CA VAL A 59 -5.78 -12.64 13.37
C VAL A 59 -5.08 -11.46 12.74
N ILE A 60 -4.58 -10.55 13.58
CA ILE A 60 -3.72 -9.46 13.18
C ILE A 60 -2.29 -9.88 13.52
N TYR A 61 -1.47 -10.02 12.48
CA TYR A 61 -0.06 -10.34 12.58
C TYR A 61 0.76 -9.20 11.98
N GLN A 62 1.58 -8.53 12.80
CA GLN A 62 2.51 -7.53 12.29
C GLN A 62 3.78 -8.22 11.77
N GLY A 63 3.77 -8.58 10.49
CA GLY A 63 4.93 -9.08 9.78
C GLY A 63 5.64 -7.96 9.02
N PHE A 64 6.85 -7.60 9.40
CA PHE A 64 7.78 -6.86 8.53
C PHE A 64 9.20 -6.93 9.12
N TRP A 65 9.59 -8.15 9.51
CA TRP A 65 10.88 -8.42 10.11
C TRP A 65 11.95 -8.50 9.02
N PRO A 66 13.23 -8.19 9.33
CA PRO A 66 14.31 -8.37 8.37
C PRO A 66 14.29 -9.79 7.76
N PRO A 67 14.43 -9.93 6.42
CA PRO A 67 14.33 -11.23 5.75
C PRO A 67 15.34 -12.28 6.23
N ASP A 68 16.49 -11.83 6.73
CA ASP A 68 17.57 -12.64 7.30
C ASP A 68 17.27 -13.17 8.71
N GLN A 69 16.19 -12.72 9.33
CA GLN A 69 15.78 -13.15 10.67
C GLN A 69 14.73 -14.27 10.62
N PRO A 70 14.72 -15.16 11.64
CA PRO A 70 13.70 -16.18 11.75
C PRO A 70 12.31 -15.55 11.93
N LEU A 71 11.28 -16.28 11.49
CA LEU A 71 9.89 -15.90 11.73
C LEU A 71 9.61 -15.88 13.23
N ARG A 72 8.89 -14.85 13.68
CA ARG A 72 8.54 -14.66 15.09
C ARG A 72 7.09 -15.04 15.29
N GLN A 73 6.85 -16.23 15.84
CA GLN A 73 5.52 -16.70 16.19
C GLN A 73 5.05 -15.95 17.45
N TYR A 74 3.79 -15.50 17.48
CA TYR A 74 3.16 -14.73 18.55
C TYR A 74 3.68 -13.29 18.76
N GLU A 75 4.83 -12.89 18.26
CA GLU A 75 5.30 -11.50 18.43
C GLU A 75 4.48 -10.50 17.60
N ASN A 76 4.04 -9.40 18.24
CA ASN A 76 3.17 -8.38 17.65
C ASN A 76 1.91 -8.97 17.01
N THR A 77 1.25 -9.84 17.76
CA THR A 77 0.01 -10.49 17.34
C THR A 77 -1.16 -10.04 18.18
N SER A 78 -2.32 -9.99 17.53
CA SER A 78 -3.60 -9.76 18.19
C SER A 78 -4.61 -10.71 17.59
N ILE A 79 -5.13 -11.61 18.41
CA ILE A 79 -6.21 -12.52 18.04
C ILE A 79 -7.45 -12.03 18.74
N ARG A 80 -8.51 -11.77 17.97
CA ARG A 80 -9.73 -11.18 18.50
C ARG A 80 -10.93 -12.04 18.18
N SER A 81 -11.73 -12.34 19.19
CA SER A 81 -13.09 -12.85 19.05
C SER A 81 -14.10 -11.72 19.25
N GLN A 82 -15.39 -12.05 19.28
CA GLN A 82 -16.44 -11.06 19.55
C GLN A 82 -16.26 -10.30 20.87
N ASN A 83 -15.71 -10.97 21.90
CA ASN A 83 -15.64 -10.45 23.26
C ASN A 83 -14.23 -10.41 23.84
N TYR A 84 -13.26 -11.12 23.26
CA TYR A 84 -11.93 -11.24 23.84
C TYR A 84 -10.84 -10.88 22.84
N ARG A 85 -9.71 -10.37 23.36
CA ARG A 85 -8.47 -10.17 22.62
C ARG A 85 -7.32 -10.88 23.32
N LEU A 86 -6.59 -11.70 22.58
CA LEU A 86 -5.31 -12.27 23.00
C LEU A 86 -4.19 -11.50 22.30
N ALA A 87 -3.40 -10.75 23.06
CA ALA A 87 -2.21 -10.07 22.58
C ALA A 87 -0.97 -10.94 22.87
N ASN A 88 -0.10 -11.03 21.87
CA ASN A 88 1.22 -11.68 21.93
C ASN A 88 1.25 -13.13 22.48
N GLY A 89 0.10 -13.82 22.49
CA GLY A 89 -0.04 -15.16 23.07
C GLY A 89 0.03 -15.23 24.59
N ASN A 90 0.13 -14.11 25.31
CA ASN A 90 0.38 -14.09 26.75
C ASN A 90 -0.49 -13.08 27.54
N GLU A 91 -1.25 -12.23 26.86
CA GLU A 91 -2.15 -11.26 27.50
C GLU A 91 -3.56 -11.42 26.96
N LEU A 92 -4.54 -11.66 27.83
CA LEU A 92 -5.95 -11.82 27.44
C LEU A 92 -6.76 -10.70 28.06
N TYR A 93 -7.58 -10.02 27.26
CA TYR A 93 -8.47 -8.94 27.68
C TYR A 93 -9.92 -9.25 27.34
N ASP A 94 -10.83 -8.91 28.25
CA ASP A 94 -12.28 -8.91 28.01
C ASP A 94 -12.69 -7.53 27.46
N LEU A 95 -13.03 -7.49 26.18
CA LEU A 95 -13.36 -6.26 25.46
C LEU A 95 -14.74 -5.69 25.83
N ARG A 96 -15.57 -6.44 26.55
CA ARG A 96 -16.86 -5.93 27.06
C ARG A 96 -16.69 -5.27 28.42
N ALA A 97 -15.82 -5.82 29.26
CA ALA A 97 -15.55 -5.29 30.60
C ALA A 97 -14.40 -4.26 30.64
N ASP A 98 -13.44 -4.35 29.70
CA ASP A 98 -12.22 -3.54 29.67
C ASP A 98 -11.85 -3.15 28.23
N LEU A 99 -12.57 -2.15 27.70
CA LEU A 99 -12.28 -1.57 26.38
C LEU A 99 -10.89 -0.92 26.29
N SER A 100 -10.28 -0.58 27.43
CA SER A 100 -8.95 0.02 27.49
C SER A 100 -7.81 -0.99 27.49
N GLU A 101 -8.10 -2.29 27.59
CA GLU A 101 -7.11 -3.37 27.59
C GLU A 101 -6.04 -3.20 28.68
N THR A 102 -6.46 -2.85 29.89
CA THR A 102 -5.57 -2.58 31.03
C THR A 102 -5.47 -3.73 32.03
N ASN A 103 -6.40 -4.67 32.00
CA ASN A 103 -6.49 -5.78 32.94
C ASN A 103 -6.30 -7.13 32.22
N ASN A 104 -5.10 -7.70 32.34
CA ASN A 104 -4.80 -9.02 31.79
C ASN A 104 -5.47 -10.13 32.63
N ILE A 105 -6.44 -10.83 32.03
CA ILE A 105 -7.24 -11.88 32.66
C ILE A 105 -6.85 -13.31 32.22
N ILE A 106 -5.67 -13.50 31.63
CA ILE A 106 -5.27 -14.79 31.04
C ILE A 106 -5.23 -15.94 32.06
N ALA A 107 -4.82 -15.66 33.30
CA ALA A 107 -4.76 -16.65 34.37
C ALA A 107 -6.16 -17.04 34.88
N GLN A 108 -7.13 -16.13 34.77
CA GLN A 108 -8.51 -16.30 35.19
C GLN A 108 -9.35 -17.00 34.12
N GLN A 109 -8.99 -16.86 32.84
CA GLN A 109 -9.72 -17.43 31.70
C GLN A 109 -8.83 -18.30 30.79
N PRO A 110 -8.20 -19.38 31.31
CA PRO A 110 -7.26 -20.21 30.56
C PRO A 110 -7.91 -20.93 29.38
N VAL A 111 -9.20 -21.28 29.47
CA VAL A 111 -9.94 -21.95 28.38
C VAL A 111 -10.11 -21.02 27.19
N VAL A 112 -10.50 -19.76 27.43
CA VAL A 112 -10.62 -18.73 26.39
C VAL A 112 -9.25 -18.46 25.77
N ALA A 113 -8.21 -18.32 26.59
CA ALA A 113 -6.84 -18.15 26.08
C ALA A 113 -6.41 -19.30 25.16
N ALA A 114 -6.71 -20.55 25.53
CA ALA A 114 -6.39 -21.73 24.72
C ALA A 114 -7.16 -21.75 23.39
N GLU A 115 -8.42 -21.31 23.37
CA GLU A 115 -9.22 -21.19 22.15
C GLU A 115 -8.61 -20.19 21.16
N LEU A 116 -8.29 -18.97 21.63
CA LEU A 116 -7.67 -17.95 20.77
C LEU A 116 -6.27 -18.38 20.30
N LYS A 117 -5.49 -19.07 21.15
CA LYS A 117 -4.20 -19.67 20.73
C LYS A 117 -4.38 -20.71 19.64
N SER A 118 -5.37 -21.59 19.77
CA SER A 118 -5.65 -22.61 18.76
C SER A 118 -6.04 -21.99 17.41
N ALA A 119 -6.83 -20.91 17.43
CA ALA A 119 -7.15 -20.15 16.22
C ALA A 119 -5.89 -19.55 15.58
N TYR A 120 -5.01 -18.95 16.39
CA TYR A 120 -3.72 -18.44 15.91
C TYR A 120 -2.83 -19.54 15.32
N ASP A 121 -2.65 -20.66 16.03
CA ASP A 121 -1.76 -21.74 15.60
C ASP A 121 -2.23 -22.36 14.28
N LYS A 122 -3.55 -22.46 14.08
CA LYS A 122 -4.13 -22.88 12.80
C LYS A 122 -3.82 -21.88 11.68
N TRP A 123 -3.98 -20.58 11.94
CA TRP A 123 -3.63 -19.55 10.97
C TRP A 123 -2.12 -19.57 10.66
N TRP A 124 -1.27 -19.67 11.69
CA TRP A 124 0.18 -19.71 11.54
C TRP A 124 0.62 -20.89 10.67
N ALA A 125 0.12 -22.11 10.95
CA ALA A 125 0.45 -23.29 10.17
C ALA A 125 0.04 -23.19 8.69
N ALA A 126 -1.05 -22.47 8.39
CA ALA A 126 -1.51 -22.27 7.03
C ALA A 126 -0.71 -21.20 6.26
N ASN A 127 -0.17 -20.18 6.96
CA ASN A 127 0.38 -18.98 6.32
C ASN A 127 1.90 -18.83 6.48
N SER A 128 2.53 -19.48 7.46
CA SER A 128 3.94 -19.22 7.81
C SER A 128 4.92 -19.55 6.69
N ALA A 129 4.56 -20.44 5.75
CA ALA A 129 5.40 -20.82 4.62
C ALA A 129 5.54 -19.68 3.59
N GLU A 130 4.55 -18.80 3.47
CA GLU A 130 4.53 -17.69 2.50
C GLU A 130 5.15 -16.40 3.08
N LEU A 131 5.18 -16.27 4.41
CA LEU A 131 5.72 -15.09 5.09
C LEU A 131 7.15 -14.70 4.66
N PRO A 132 8.11 -15.62 4.39
CA PRO A 132 9.43 -15.24 3.88
C PRO A 132 9.38 -14.46 2.57
N GLU A 133 8.53 -14.85 1.62
CA GLU A 133 8.41 -14.17 0.32
C GLU A 133 7.70 -12.81 0.43
N LEU A 134 6.83 -12.64 1.43
CA LEU A 134 6.14 -11.37 1.70
C LEU A 134 7.05 -10.33 2.35
N ARG A 135 8.20 -10.73 2.91
CA ARG A 135 9.20 -9.83 3.51
C ARG A 135 10.21 -9.26 2.51
N VAL A 136 10.18 -9.74 1.26
CA VAL A 136 11.12 -9.31 0.23
C VAL A 136 10.46 -8.33 -0.71
N ASP A 137 11.18 -7.24 -0.99
CA ASP A 137 10.82 -6.24 -1.97
C ASP A 137 10.62 -6.85 -3.37
N LYS A 138 9.36 -6.88 -3.81
CA LYS A 138 9.00 -7.39 -5.14
C LYS A 138 9.13 -6.30 -6.20
N ALA A 139 9.76 -6.66 -7.31
CA ALA A 139 9.75 -5.83 -8.50
C ALA A 139 8.41 -5.99 -9.23
N TYR A 140 7.92 -4.92 -9.86
CA TYR A 140 6.71 -5.00 -10.67
C TYR A 140 7.07 -5.46 -12.09
N PRO A 141 6.58 -6.61 -12.55
CA PRO A 141 6.83 -7.07 -13.91
C PRO A 141 6.14 -6.16 -14.91
N LEU A 142 6.85 -5.76 -15.96
CA LEU A 142 6.31 -4.91 -17.02
C LEU A 142 6.99 -5.21 -18.37
N GLY A 143 6.20 -5.16 -19.45
CA GLY A 143 6.72 -5.15 -20.82
C GLY A 143 6.73 -6.51 -21.48
N ALA A 144 5.99 -7.49 -20.93
CA ALA A 144 5.81 -8.79 -21.57
C ALA A 144 5.02 -8.65 -22.88
N LYS A 145 4.21 -7.59 -23.01
CA LYS A 145 3.45 -7.27 -24.23
C LYS A 145 3.61 -5.80 -24.59
N ILE A 146 3.70 -5.52 -25.89
CA ILE A 146 3.59 -4.14 -26.40
C ILE A 146 2.20 -3.59 -26.06
N GLY A 147 2.15 -2.35 -25.59
CA GLY A 147 0.96 -1.67 -25.10
C GLY A 147 0.60 -1.99 -23.65
N GLU A 148 1.33 -2.90 -22.99
CA GLU A 148 1.17 -3.13 -21.55
C GLU A 148 1.56 -1.87 -20.79
N LYS A 149 0.63 -1.40 -19.95
CA LYS A 149 0.75 -0.18 -19.15
C LYS A 149 0.74 -0.53 -17.68
N PHE A 150 1.67 0.04 -16.92
CA PHE A 150 1.67 0.00 -15.46
C PHE A 150 1.68 1.41 -14.89
N THR A 151 0.80 1.67 -13.91
CA THR A 151 0.71 2.95 -13.22
C THR A 151 1.26 2.81 -11.81
N MET A 152 2.27 3.61 -11.52
CA MET A 152 2.93 3.69 -10.22
C MET A 152 2.61 5.01 -9.55
N ASN A 153 2.66 5.00 -8.22
CA ASN A 153 2.64 6.20 -7.41
C ASN A 153 3.74 6.14 -6.33
N ALA A 154 3.94 7.26 -5.63
CA ALA A 154 4.99 7.40 -4.61
C ALA A 154 4.78 6.55 -3.33
N LEU A 155 3.64 5.87 -3.16
CA LEU A 155 3.49 4.85 -2.11
C LEU A 155 4.29 3.57 -2.42
N PHE A 156 4.71 3.39 -3.67
CA PHE A 156 5.59 2.30 -4.10
C PHE A 156 7.07 2.71 -4.14
N TYR A 157 7.42 3.88 -3.57
CA TYR A 157 8.80 4.34 -3.54
C TYR A 157 9.69 3.48 -2.66
N TYR A 158 10.85 3.17 -3.22
CA TYR A 158 12.09 2.98 -2.49
C TYR A 158 12.81 4.33 -2.32
N ASP A 159 13.75 4.37 -1.38
CA ASP A 159 14.61 5.53 -1.21
C ASP A 159 15.33 5.86 -2.52
N SER A 160 15.44 7.16 -2.83
CA SER A 160 16.19 7.61 -3.99
C SER A 160 17.63 7.10 -3.96
N LEU A 161 18.09 6.58 -5.09
CA LEU A 161 19.50 6.19 -5.29
C LEU A 161 20.34 7.36 -5.81
N ILE A 162 19.71 8.32 -6.50
CA ILE A 162 20.37 9.49 -7.08
C ILE A 162 20.55 10.60 -6.03
N TYR A 163 19.60 10.73 -5.12
CA TYR A 163 19.54 11.76 -4.07
C TYR A 163 19.45 11.10 -2.68
N PRO A 164 20.55 10.48 -2.18
CA PRO A 164 20.55 9.77 -0.91
C PRO A 164 20.24 10.69 0.30
N GLU A 165 20.41 12.00 0.13
CA GLU A 165 20.08 13.02 1.10
C GLU A 165 18.60 13.41 1.15
N ALA A 166 17.78 12.93 0.20
CA ALA A 166 16.34 13.19 0.15
C ALA A 166 15.61 12.67 1.41
N SER A 167 14.38 13.13 1.61
CA SER A 167 13.56 12.59 2.71
C SER A 167 13.28 11.12 2.45
N LYS A 168 13.51 10.30 3.46
CA LYS A 168 13.06 8.91 3.44
C LYS A 168 11.54 8.87 3.40
N TRP A 169 10.97 7.93 2.66
CA TRP A 169 9.52 7.89 2.42
C TRP A 169 8.71 7.90 3.73
N PHE A 170 9.15 7.15 4.75
CA PHE A 170 8.49 7.07 6.07
C PHE A 170 8.60 8.34 6.92
N GLN A 171 9.54 9.24 6.60
CA GLN A 171 9.69 10.54 7.25
C GLN A 171 8.79 11.59 6.61
N THR A 172 8.34 11.35 5.38
CA THR A 172 7.38 12.22 4.71
C THR A 172 5.98 11.80 5.12
N LYS A 173 5.15 12.74 5.59
CA LYS A 173 3.73 12.51 5.90
C LYS A 173 2.88 12.26 4.65
N PHE A 174 3.46 11.75 3.56
CA PHE A 174 2.83 11.55 2.26
C PHE A 174 1.67 10.55 2.30
N TYR A 175 1.67 9.63 3.27
CA TYR A 175 0.57 8.72 3.56
C TYR A 175 -0.65 9.42 4.19
N LEU A 176 -0.53 10.69 4.60
CA LEU A 176 -1.64 11.52 5.08
C LEU A 176 -2.07 12.49 3.98
N GLN A 177 -3.38 12.66 3.79
CA GLN A 177 -3.91 13.62 2.82
C GLN A 177 -3.38 15.04 3.03
N SER A 178 -3.17 15.45 4.29
CA SER A 178 -2.58 16.75 4.63
C SER A 178 -1.12 16.83 4.18
N GLY A 179 -0.29 15.81 4.44
CA GLY A 179 1.11 15.82 4.02
C GLY A 179 1.30 15.74 2.50
N LEU A 180 0.44 14.99 1.80
CA LEU A 180 0.39 15.02 0.33
C LEU A 180 0.01 16.42 -0.17
N ARG A 181 -1.03 17.04 0.40
CA ARG A 181 -1.45 18.39 0.02
C ARG A 181 -0.32 19.40 0.26
N ASP A 182 0.36 19.31 1.40
CA ASP A 182 1.52 20.13 1.71
C ASP A 182 2.58 19.97 0.62
N LEU A 183 2.98 18.75 0.26
CA LEU A 183 3.96 18.49 -0.81
C LEU A 183 3.54 19.00 -2.20
N LEU A 184 2.24 18.99 -2.50
CA LEU A 184 1.70 19.55 -3.74
C LEU A 184 1.66 21.09 -3.72
N THR A 185 1.43 21.70 -2.55
CA THR A 185 1.36 23.16 -2.37
C THR A 185 2.70 23.81 -2.03
N ASP A 186 3.66 23.07 -1.48
CA ASP A 186 4.99 23.50 -1.01
C ASP A 186 6.00 23.68 -2.15
N GLU A 187 5.57 23.51 -3.41
CA GLU A 187 6.25 24.19 -4.54
C GLU A 187 6.05 25.72 -4.53
N ALA A 188 5.30 26.25 -3.54
CA ALA A 188 5.14 27.68 -3.30
C ALA A 188 5.58 28.15 -1.90
N SER A 189 5.95 27.30 -0.93
CA SER A 189 6.31 27.76 0.44
C SER A 189 7.79 27.64 0.78
N ALA A 190 8.30 28.68 1.45
CA ALA A 190 9.70 28.83 1.85
C ALA A 190 10.07 28.00 3.11
N ALA A 191 9.60 26.75 3.20
CA ALA A 191 9.89 25.71 4.19
C ALA A 191 11.34 25.17 4.19
N PRO A 192 12.37 25.68 4.90
CA PRO A 192 13.77 25.28 4.65
C PRO A 192 14.14 23.86 5.15
N GLN A 193 13.23 23.16 5.81
CA GLN A 193 13.55 21.97 6.62
C GLN A 193 12.91 20.65 6.15
N MET A 194 12.20 20.64 5.01
CA MET A 194 11.73 19.38 4.41
C MET A 194 12.55 19.06 3.17
N LYS A 195 13.41 18.04 3.28
CA LYS A 195 14.10 17.47 2.11
C LYS A 195 13.02 16.98 1.12
N PRO A 196 13.23 17.12 -0.21
CA PRO A 196 12.23 16.69 -1.18
C PRO A 196 11.93 15.19 -1.00
N LEU A 197 10.67 14.80 -1.19
CA LEU A 197 10.33 13.40 -1.37
C LEU A 197 10.83 12.99 -2.76
N MET A 198 11.93 12.26 -2.77
CA MET A 198 12.50 11.61 -3.94
C MET A 198 12.44 10.11 -3.70
N GLY A 199 12.23 9.35 -4.76
CA GLY A 199 12.21 7.91 -4.65
C GLY A 199 12.30 7.25 -6.00
N CYS A 200 12.59 5.97 -5.96
CA CYS A 200 12.68 5.14 -7.14
C CYS A 200 11.74 3.94 -7.03
N TRP A 201 11.36 3.37 -8.18
CA TRP A 201 10.53 2.17 -8.26
C TRP A 201 11.36 0.99 -8.72
N LYS A 202 11.06 -0.19 -8.19
CA LYS A 202 11.71 -1.44 -8.59
C LYS A 202 10.87 -2.11 -9.67
N ILE A 203 11.36 -2.12 -10.90
CA ILE A 203 10.65 -2.63 -12.09
C ILE A 203 11.41 -3.80 -12.67
N ASP A 204 10.69 -4.89 -12.95
CA ASP A 204 11.24 -6.04 -13.67
C ASP A 204 10.83 -5.96 -15.13
N PHE A 205 11.68 -5.33 -15.94
CA PHE A 205 11.45 -5.19 -17.38
C PHE A 205 11.55 -6.57 -18.03
N GLN A 206 10.42 -7.11 -18.49
CA GLN A 206 10.34 -8.47 -19.02
C GLN A 206 10.99 -8.63 -20.40
N ASP A 207 11.23 -7.52 -21.10
CA ASP A 207 11.80 -7.53 -22.44
C ASP A 207 12.48 -6.20 -22.79
N THR A 208 13.31 -6.22 -23.82
CA THR A 208 13.92 -5.04 -24.43
C THR A 208 12.92 -4.22 -25.24
N GLY A 209 13.22 -2.96 -25.48
CA GLY A 209 12.45 -2.13 -26.39
C GLY A 209 12.29 -0.70 -25.91
N GLU A 210 11.42 0.04 -26.60
CA GLU A 210 11.16 1.43 -26.25
C GLU A 210 10.00 1.49 -25.24
N TYR A 211 10.25 2.14 -24.11
CA TYR A 211 9.28 2.35 -23.05
C TYR A 211 8.98 3.84 -22.94
N GLU A 212 7.70 4.17 -22.90
CA GLU A 212 7.21 5.53 -22.69
C GLU A 212 6.85 5.74 -21.22
N PHE A 213 7.36 6.84 -20.65
CA PHE A 213 7.16 7.26 -19.29
C PHE A 213 6.35 8.56 -19.31
N VAL A 214 5.13 8.52 -18.78
CA VAL A 214 4.29 9.70 -18.57
C VAL A 214 4.19 9.94 -17.07
N PHE A 215 4.82 10.99 -16.56
CA PHE A 215 4.90 11.21 -15.11
C PHE A 215 4.39 12.58 -14.68
N ARG A 216 3.82 12.59 -13.48
CA ARG A 216 2.93 13.61 -12.95
C ARG A 216 3.21 13.87 -11.47
N LYS A 217 2.77 15.03 -10.98
CA LYS A 217 2.78 15.35 -9.55
C LYS A 217 1.55 14.85 -8.80
N GLY A 218 0.47 14.48 -9.49
CA GLY A 218 -0.72 13.93 -8.84
C GLY A 218 -1.53 13.01 -9.77
N PRO A 219 -2.62 12.42 -9.24
CA PRO A 219 -3.54 11.62 -10.03
C PRO A 219 -4.32 12.52 -11.00
N LEU A 220 -4.87 11.93 -12.08
CA LEU A 220 -5.53 12.68 -13.16
C LEU A 220 -6.81 13.39 -12.68
N GLU A 221 -7.41 12.89 -11.61
CA GLU A 221 -8.63 13.38 -10.99
C GLU A 221 -8.40 14.59 -10.09
N ALA A 222 -7.13 14.87 -9.72
CA ALA A 222 -6.82 16.00 -8.87
C ALA A 222 -7.00 17.33 -9.62
N PRO A 223 -7.36 18.42 -8.90
CA PRO A 223 -7.43 19.75 -9.49
C PRO A 223 -6.12 20.14 -10.18
N LYS A 224 -6.21 20.59 -11.44
CA LYS A 224 -5.04 21.00 -12.24
C LYS A 224 -4.16 22.04 -11.55
N SER A 225 -4.76 22.92 -10.74
CA SER A 225 -4.05 23.93 -9.96
C SER A 225 -3.10 23.37 -8.89
N LEU A 226 -3.28 22.11 -8.49
CA LEU A 226 -2.43 21.41 -7.51
C LEU A 226 -1.37 20.52 -8.18
N THR A 227 -1.60 20.12 -9.44
CA THR A 227 -0.77 19.13 -10.14
C THR A 227 -0.02 19.69 -11.34
N GLU A 228 -0.22 20.97 -11.66
CA GLU A 228 0.48 21.64 -12.74
C GLU A 228 2.00 21.63 -12.49
N ILE A 229 2.74 21.13 -13.48
CA ILE A 229 4.19 21.25 -13.52
C ILE A 229 4.57 22.54 -14.23
N ARG A 230 5.50 23.29 -13.64
CA ARG A 230 6.06 24.55 -14.13
C ARG A 230 7.14 24.30 -15.18
N LYS A 231 7.58 25.39 -15.82
CA LYS A 231 8.74 25.38 -16.73
C LYS A 231 9.97 24.82 -16.02
N GLY A 232 10.71 23.94 -16.69
CA GLY A 232 11.85 23.25 -16.09
C GLY A 232 12.35 22.11 -16.96
N LYS A 233 12.83 21.04 -16.33
CA LYS A 233 13.21 19.80 -17.00
C LYS A 233 12.53 18.61 -16.34
N ALA A 234 12.35 17.55 -17.11
CA ALA A 234 11.83 16.28 -16.64
C ALA A 234 12.83 15.19 -17.01
N HIS A 235 13.06 14.24 -16.11
CA HIS A 235 14.11 13.25 -16.24
C HIS A 235 13.58 11.85 -15.94
N VAL A 236 14.16 10.87 -16.63
CA VAL A 236 14.03 9.44 -16.32
C VAL A 236 15.42 8.85 -16.22
N ALA A 237 15.67 8.10 -15.15
CA ALA A 237 16.89 7.32 -14.96
C ALA A 237 16.55 5.86 -14.69
N LEU A 238 17.28 4.99 -15.38
CA LEU A 238 17.35 3.54 -15.21
C LEU A 238 18.82 3.17 -14.93
N ALA A 239 19.14 1.88 -14.78
CA ALA A 239 20.50 1.45 -14.46
C ALA A 239 21.54 1.86 -15.53
N ASP A 240 21.16 1.81 -16.81
CA ASP A 240 22.02 2.05 -17.96
C ASP A 240 21.60 3.26 -18.82
N ALA A 241 20.52 3.95 -18.47
CA ALA A 241 19.98 5.06 -19.24
C ALA A 241 19.60 6.25 -18.36
N ARG A 242 19.93 7.45 -18.83
CA ARG A 242 19.42 8.71 -18.26
C ARG A 242 19.02 9.64 -19.40
N VAL A 243 17.74 9.98 -19.45
CA VAL A 243 17.19 10.88 -20.47
C VAL A 243 16.51 12.07 -19.82
N GLU A 244 16.45 13.18 -20.56
CA GLU A 244 15.78 14.39 -20.10
C GLU A 244 15.06 15.10 -21.24
N THR A 245 14.06 15.91 -20.89
CA THR A 245 13.37 16.82 -21.81
C THR A 245 13.05 18.13 -21.12
N SER A 246 12.90 19.19 -21.92
CA SER A 246 12.53 20.52 -21.41
C SER A 246 11.01 20.66 -21.31
N ILE A 247 10.54 21.15 -20.16
CA ILE A 247 9.16 21.61 -19.99
C ILE A 247 9.13 23.08 -20.35
N GLY A 248 8.71 23.41 -21.59
CA GLY A 248 8.78 24.79 -22.11
C GLY A 248 7.67 25.72 -21.59
N ARG A 249 6.54 25.15 -21.16
CA ARG A 249 5.37 25.84 -20.62
C ARG A 249 4.70 24.98 -19.54
N PRO A 250 3.90 25.55 -18.65
CA PRO A 250 3.16 24.76 -17.68
C PRO A 250 2.35 23.63 -18.34
N ALA A 251 2.37 22.46 -17.72
CA ALA A 251 1.75 21.24 -18.23
C ALA A 251 1.17 20.41 -17.06
N GLN A 252 0.50 19.29 -17.37
CA GLN A 252 0.00 18.36 -16.34
C GLN A 252 0.87 17.12 -16.17
N ASP A 253 1.73 16.85 -17.14
CA ASP A 253 2.63 15.72 -17.20
C ASP A 253 3.87 16.06 -18.05
N ALA A 254 4.89 15.24 -17.91
CA ALA A 254 5.98 15.15 -18.86
C ALA A 254 6.05 13.74 -19.45
N THR A 255 6.41 13.65 -20.72
CA THR A 255 6.58 12.38 -21.43
C THR A 255 8.01 12.24 -21.92
N LEU A 256 8.62 11.09 -21.64
CA LEU A 256 9.92 10.69 -22.18
C LEU A 256 9.86 9.24 -22.67
N ARG A 257 10.74 8.91 -23.60
CA ARG A 257 10.95 7.54 -24.06
C ARG A 257 12.35 7.09 -23.73
N VAL A 258 12.46 5.86 -23.26
CA VAL A 258 13.73 5.22 -22.91
C VAL A 258 13.80 3.86 -23.60
N ASN A 259 14.90 3.59 -24.27
CA ASN A 259 15.16 2.28 -24.83
C ASN A 259 15.80 1.40 -23.74
N VAL A 260 15.06 0.39 -23.27
CA VAL A 260 15.57 -0.61 -22.33
C VAL A 260 16.32 -1.66 -23.14
N THR A 261 17.65 -1.68 -22.99
CA THR A 261 18.53 -2.63 -23.70
C THR A 261 18.80 -3.90 -22.90
N ASN A 262 18.61 -3.86 -21.58
CA ASN A 262 18.87 -4.98 -20.68
C ASN A 262 17.61 -5.29 -19.85
N PRO A 263 16.88 -6.37 -20.15
CA PRO A 263 15.74 -6.81 -19.34
C PRO A 263 16.16 -7.21 -17.93
N GLY A 264 15.19 -7.28 -17.03
CA GLY A 264 15.35 -7.65 -15.63
C GLY A 264 15.04 -6.51 -14.66
N VAL A 265 15.33 -6.78 -13.39
CA VAL A 265 15.05 -5.85 -12.28
C VAL A 265 15.95 -4.63 -12.34
N GLN A 266 15.35 -3.45 -12.46
CA GLN A 266 16.01 -2.16 -12.44
C GLN A 266 15.30 -1.18 -11.48
N MET A 267 16.09 -0.27 -10.91
CA MET A 267 15.56 0.87 -10.16
C MET A 267 15.31 2.02 -11.12
N VAL A 268 14.10 2.55 -11.11
CA VAL A 268 13.61 3.60 -11.99
C VAL A 268 13.38 4.85 -11.18
N GLU A 269 13.98 5.97 -11.56
CA GLU A 269 13.76 7.25 -10.90
C GLU A 269 13.27 8.30 -11.91
N CYS A 270 12.18 8.98 -11.56
CA CYS A 270 11.60 10.05 -12.37
C CYS A 270 11.45 11.31 -11.53
N TRP A 271 11.98 12.43 -12.02
CA TRP A 271 11.95 13.69 -11.28
C TRP A 271 11.89 14.89 -12.21
N PHE A 272 11.65 16.05 -11.61
CA PHE A 272 11.55 17.34 -12.26
C PHE A 272 12.53 18.34 -11.65
N ASP A 273 13.14 19.14 -12.51
CA ASP A 273 13.86 20.35 -12.11
C ASP A 273 12.98 21.60 -12.33
N GLY A 274 13.25 22.68 -11.60
CA GLY A 274 12.58 23.98 -11.78
C GLY A 274 11.17 24.07 -11.17
N GLN A 275 10.75 23.06 -10.42
CA GLN A 275 9.42 23.05 -9.81
C GLN A 275 9.39 23.71 -8.43
N ARG A 276 10.51 23.67 -7.71
CA ARG A 276 10.66 24.22 -6.37
C ARG A 276 11.33 25.58 -6.39
N SER A 277 10.92 26.48 -5.49
CA SER A 277 11.51 27.82 -5.34
C SER A 277 12.96 27.81 -4.85
N ASP A 278 13.38 26.74 -4.16
CA ASP A 278 14.76 26.53 -3.70
C ASP A 278 15.69 25.97 -4.78
N GLY A 279 15.17 25.73 -6.00
CA GLY A 279 15.93 25.20 -7.14
C GLY A 279 16.28 23.73 -7.03
N LYS A 280 15.87 23.03 -5.97
CA LYS A 280 16.10 21.59 -5.82
C LYS A 280 15.16 20.78 -6.71
N PRO A 281 15.54 19.53 -7.06
CA PRO A 281 14.66 18.63 -7.79
C PRO A 281 13.44 18.23 -6.96
N SER A 282 12.37 17.84 -7.65
CA SER A 282 11.16 17.25 -7.07
C SER A 282 10.87 15.91 -7.73
N GLY A 283 10.59 14.88 -6.92
CA GLY A 283 10.18 13.58 -7.44
C GLY A 283 8.86 13.66 -8.18
N ALA A 284 8.66 12.77 -9.14
CA ALA A 284 7.36 12.56 -9.75
C ALA A 284 6.53 11.60 -8.90
N TYR A 285 5.33 12.00 -8.48
CA TYR A 285 4.54 11.16 -7.56
C TYR A 285 3.67 10.12 -8.26
N PHE A 286 3.49 10.22 -9.57
CA PHE A 286 2.78 9.26 -10.39
C PHE A 286 3.53 9.04 -11.70
N VAL A 287 3.64 7.80 -12.16
CA VAL A 287 4.27 7.44 -13.43
C VAL A 287 3.46 6.35 -14.09
N ASP A 288 3.08 6.59 -15.34
CA ASP A 288 2.61 5.56 -16.25
C ASP A 288 3.79 5.10 -17.11
N ILE A 289 4.10 3.81 -17.10
CA ILE A 289 5.11 3.22 -17.99
C ILE A 289 4.42 2.28 -18.97
N THR A 290 4.69 2.45 -20.26
CA THR A 290 4.12 1.61 -21.33
C THR A 290 5.22 1.11 -22.25
N ARG A 291 5.29 -0.20 -22.54
CA ARG A 291 6.15 -0.70 -23.61
C ARG A 291 5.52 -0.33 -24.96
N VAL A 292 6.17 0.50 -25.76
CA VAL A 292 5.62 0.98 -27.04
C VAL A 292 6.21 0.28 -28.25
N ARG A 293 7.40 -0.31 -28.13
CA ARG A 293 8.05 -1.11 -29.18
C ARG A 293 8.84 -2.27 -28.59
#